data_AF-A0A9E4D4H3-F1
#
_entry.id   AF-A0A9E4D4H3-F1
#
_cell.length_a   1.000
_cell.length_b   1.000
_cell.length_c   1.000
_cell.angle_alpha   90.00
_cell.angle_beta   90.00
_cell.angle_gamma   90.00
#
_symmetry.space_group_name_H-M   'P 1'
#
loop_
_entity.id
_entity.type
_entity.pdbx_description
1 polymer ?
#
loop_
_entity_poly.entity_id
_entity_poly.type
_entity_poly.pdbx_seq_one_letter_code
_entity_poly.pdbx_strand_id
1 'polypeptide(L)' 'MDFGIVELSRLQFAMTAMYHFLFVPLTLGLSILVAIMETVYVMTDRPIWRQMTKFWGTLFGINFVLGVATGITMEFQ' A
#
# COMPACT_ATOMS: atom_id res chain seq x y z
N MET A 1 0.40 30.62 20.49
CA MET A 1 0.51 29.20 20.86
C MET A 1 1.89 28.79 20.39
N ASP A 2 2.85 28.69 21.32
CA ASP A 2 4.16 28.13 20.98
C ASP A 2 4.03 26.61 21.06
N PHE A 3 4.39 25.92 19.99
CA PHE A 3 4.30 24.46 19.96
C PHE A 3 5.53 23.90 20.67
N GLY A 4 5.31 23.22 21.80
CA GLY A 4 6.38 22.54 22.50
C GLY A 4 6.90 21.34 21.71
N ILE A 5 8.10 20.87 22.10
CA ILE A 5 8.75 19.71 21.48
C ILE A 5 7.83 18.49 21.51
N VAL A 6 7.11 18.29 22.62
CA VAL A 6 6.20 17.16 22.79
C VAL A 6 5.04 17.20 21.79
N GLU A 7 4.43 18.37 21.58
CA GLU A 7 3.34 18.55 20.62
C GLU A 7 3.83 18.34 19.18
N LEU A 8 5.01 18.87 18.85
CA LEU A 8 5.63 18.70 17.53
C LEU A 8 6.00 17.23 17.25
N SER A 9 6.55 16.51 18.23
CA SER A 9 6.86 15.09 18.07
C SER A 9 5.61 14.25 17.85
N ARG A 10 4.51 14.52 18.57
CA ARG A 10 3.22 13.84 18.35
C ARG A 10 2.66 14.14 16.96
N LEU A 11 2.71 15.40 16.53
CA LEU A 11 2.24 15.80 15.22
C LEU A 11 3.05 15.13 14.11
N GLN A 12 4.37 15.10 14.23
CA GLN A 12 5.25 14.41 13.27
C GLN A 12 4.87 12.94 13.16
N PHE A 13 4.72 12.23 14.29
CA PHE A 13 4.36 10.81 14.28
C PHE A 13 2.96 10.56 13.72
N ALA A 14 1.99 11.38 14.11
CA ALA A 14 0.63 11.30 13.59
C ALA A 14 0.60 11.45 12.06
N MET A 15 1.34 12.40 11.50
CA MET A 15 1.43 12.58 10.05
C MET A 15 2.07 11.37 9.37
N THR A 16 3.23 10.90 9.85
CA THR A 16 3.91 9.72 9.27
C THR A 16 3.01 8.49 9.30
N ALA A 17 2.33 8.25 10.42
CA ALA A 17 1.39 7.14 10.57
C ALA A 17 0.20 7.24 9.63
N MET A 18 -0.42 8.42 9.53
CA MET A 18 -1.55 8.64 8.63
C MET A 18 -1.15 8.43 7.17
N TYR A 19 -0.03 9.02 6.73
CA TYR A 19 0.44 8.85 5.35
C TYR A 19 0.76 7.39 5.03
N HIS A 20 1.45 6.68 5.92
CA HIS A 20 1.74 5.26 5.71
C HIS A 20 0.46 4.42 5.61
N PHE A 21 -0.51 4.67 6.49
CA PHE A 21 -1.74 3.89 6.56
C PHE A 21 -2.70 4.13 5.37
N LEU A 22 -2.46 5.10 4.50
CA LEU A 22 -3.17 5.20 3.22
C LEU A 22 -2.81 4.04 2.28
N PHE A 23 -1.55 3.59 2.30
CA PHE A 23 -1.02 2.60 1.37
C PHE A 23 -1.13 1.16 1.88
N VAL A 24 -1.14 0.97 3.21
CA VAL A 24 -1.22 -0.35 3.86
C VAL A 24 -2.48 -1.15 3.49
N PRO A 25 -3.72 -0.64 3.71
CA PRO A 25 -4.94 -1.41 3.43
C PRO A 25 -5.10 -1.69 1.93
N LEU A 26 -4.70 -0.76 1.07
CA LEU A 26 -4.69 -0.96 -0.38
C LEU A 26 -3.73 -2.08 -0.79
N THR A 27 -2.53 -2.12 -0.21
CA THR A 27 -1.56 -3.19 -0.47
C THR A 27 -2.11 -4.55 -0.05
N LEU A 28 -2.65 -4.66 1.17
CA LEU A 28 -3.20 -5.91 1.69
C LEU A 28 -4.39 -6.37 0.84
N GLY A 29 -5.32 -5.49 0.52
CA GLY A 29 -6.50 -5.81 -0.29
C GLY A 29 -6.17 -6.18 -1.73
N LEU A 30 -5.34 -5.37 -2.41
CA LEU A 30 -4.95 -5.62 -3.80
C LEU A 30 -4.09 -6.88 -3.94
N SER A 31 -3.25 -7.22 -2.96
CA SER A 31 -2.43 -8.44 -3.03
C SER A 31 -3.29 -9.70 -3.16
N ILE A 32 -4.37 -9.79 -2.36
CA ILE A 32 -5.31 -10.90 -2.39
C ILE A 32 -6.11 -10.89 -3.69
N LEU A 33 -6.60 -9.71 -4.12
CA LEU A 33 -7.36 -9.58 -5.37
C LEU A 33 -6.55 -10.02 -6.59
N VAL A 34 -5.29 -9.56 -6.71
CA VAL A 34 -4.39 -9.93 -7.81
C VAL A 34 -4.08 -11.44 -7.78
N ALA A 35 -3.87 -12.01 -6.59
CA ALA A 35 -3.66 -13.46 -6.43
C ALA A 35 -4.88 -14.28 -6.86
N ILE A 36 -6.10 -13.83 -6.52
CA ILE A 36 -7.34 -14.47 -6.96
C ILE A 36 -7.48 -14.37 -8.49
N MET A 37 -7.29 -13.19 -9.08
CA MET A 37 -7.39 -13.01 -10.53
C MET A 37 -6.43 -13.91 -11.30
N GLU A 38 -5.18 -14.02 -10.84
CA GLU A 38 -4.18 -14.91 -11.45
C GLU A 38 -4.55 -16.39 -11.27
N THR A 39 -5.06 -16.76 -10.09
CA THR A 39 -5.52 -18.13 -9.83
C THR A 39 -6.67 -18.51 -10.76
N VAL A 40 -7.65 -17.63 -10.93
CA VAL A 40 -8.78 -17.84 -11.85
C VAL A 40 -8.30 -17.90 -13.31
N TYR A 41 -7.31 -17.10 -13.69
CA TYR A 41 -6.67 -17.21 -15.00
C TYR A 41 -6.08 -18.62 -15.20
N VAL A 42 -5.26 -19.10 -14.27
CA VAL A 42 -4.63 -20.44 -14.37
C VAL A 42 -5.67 -21.56 -14.42
N MET A 43 -6.79 -21.44 -13.71
CA MET A 43 -7.85 -22.45 -13.69
C MET A 43 -8.75 -22.44 -14.93
N THR A 44 -8.94 -21.29 -15.57
CA THR A 44 -9.94 -21.11 -16.65
C THR A 44 -9.34 -20.85 -18.03
N ASP A 45 -8.05 -20.52 -18.10
CA ASP A 45 -7.31 -20.10 -19.30
C ASP A 45 -7.97 -18.92 -20.06
N ARG A 46 -8.84 -18.16 -19.40
CA ARG A 46 -9.52 -17.01 -20.00
C ARG A 46 -8.60 -15.79 -20.00
N PRO A 47 -8.21 -15.23 -21.17
CA PRO A 47 -7.19 -14.17 -21.24
C PRO A 47 -7.54 -12.88 -20.48
N ILE A 48 -8.83 -12.59 -20.30
CA ILE A 48 -9.30 -11.40 -19.58
C ILE A 48 -8.75 -11.36 -18.15
N TRP A 49 -8.69 -12.50 -17.44
CA TRP A 49 -8.20 -12.53 -16.07
C TRP A 49 -6.71 -12.19 -16.01
N ARG A 50 -5.91 -12.66 -16.97
CA ARG A 50 -4.49 -12.28 -17.06
C ARG A 50 -4.29 -10.80 -17.34
N GLN A 51 -5.15 -10.20 -18.16
CA GLN A 51 -5.11 -8.75 -18.42
C GLN A 51 -5.46 -7.95 -17.16
N MET A 52 -6.47 -8.39 -16.41
CA MET A 52 -6.85 -7.79 -15.13
C MET A 52 -5.73 -7.91 -14.10
N THR A 53 -5.13 -9.09 -13.93
CA THR A 53 -3.98 -9.30 -13.02
C THR A 53 -2.84 -8.33 -13.34
N LYS A 54 -2.49 -8.16 -14.62
CA LYS A 54 -1.42 -7.23 -15.03
C LYS A 54 -1.77 -5.78 -14.71
N PHE A 55 -2.98 -5.33 -15.06
CA PHE A 55 -3.42 -3.96 -14.81
C PHE A 55 -3.43 -3.62 -13.31
N TRP A 56 -4.10 -4.44 -12.50
CA TRP A 56 -4.17 -4.23 -11.05
C TRP A 56 -2.82 -4.48 -10.37
N GLY A 57 -2.00 -5.39 -10.90
CA GLY A 57 -0.63 -5.65 -10.44
C GLY A 57 0.29 -4.43 -10.61
N THR A 58 0.13 -3.66 -11.70
CA THR A 58 0.87 -2.39 -11.86
C THR A 58 0.47 -1.37 -10.80
N LEU A 59 -0.83 -1.19 -10.55
CA LEU A 59 -1.31 -0.27 -9.52
C LEU A 59 -0.88 -0.71 -8.11
N PHE A 60 -0.94 -2.02 -7.83
CA PHE A 60 -0.40 -2.62 -6.61
C PHE A 60 1.09 -2.29 -6.43
N GLY A 61 1.90 -2.45 -7.49
CA GLY A 61 3.34 -2.16 -7.43
C GLY A 61 3.64 -0.69 -7.08
N ILE A 62 2.92 0.25 -7.71
CA ILE A 62 3.06 1.68 -7.39
C ILE A 62 2.70 1.96 -5.92
N ASN A 63 1.57 1.43 -5.46
CA ASN A 63 1.10 1.60 -4.09
C ASN A 63 2.08 0.96 -3.08
N PHE A 64 2.63 -0.21 -3.41
CA PHE A 64 3.58 -0.94 -2.57
C PHE A 64 4.87 -0.15 -2.36
N VAL A 65 5.44 0.45 -3.41
CA VAL A 65 6.68 1.25 -3.30
C VAL A 65 6.49 2.44 -2.37
N LEU A 66 5.36 3.16 -2.49
CA LEU A 66 5.04 4.28 -1.58
C LEU A 66 4.80 3.79 -0.14
N GLY A 67 4.14 2.64 0.03
CA GLY A 67 3.96 1.99 1.32
C GLY A 67 5.29 1.65 1.99
N VAL A 68 6.25 1.07 1.25
CA VAL A 68 7.59 0.75 1.77
C VAL A 68 8.35 2.01 2.15
N ALA A 69 8.38 3.04 1.30
CA ALA A 69 9.10 4.28 1.59
C ALA A 69 8.57 4.98 2.86
N THR A 70 7.25 5.05 3.03
CA THR A 70 6.62 5.61 4.22
C THR A 70 6.80 4.72 5.46
N GLY A 71 6.86 3.39 5.27
CA GLY A 71 7.12 2.44 6.36
C GLY A 71 8.54 2.54 6.92
N ILE A 72 9.54 2.70 6.05
CA ILE A 72 10.93 2.97 6.46
C ILE A 72 11.01 4.26 7.28
N THR A 73 10.31 5.31 6.85
CA THR A 73 10.26 6.58 7.60
C THR A 73 9.68 6.38 9.00
N MET A 74 8.65 5.53 9.14
CA MET A 74 8.07 5.17 10.43
C MET A 74 9.00 4.32 11.29
N GLU A 75 9.77 3.41 10.70
CA GLU A 75 10.72 2.55 11.42
C GLU A 75 11.84 3.35 12.09
N PHE A 76 12.28 4.44 11.46
CA PHE A 76 13.40 5.28 11.93
C PHE A 76 12.97 6.59 12.60
N GLN A 77 11.66 6.83 12.74
CA GLN A 77 11.12 7.97 13.49
C GLN A 77 10.99 7.63 14.98
#